data_AF-A0A3D2K1J2-F1
#
_entry.id   AF-A0A3D2K1J2-F1
#
_cell.length_a   1.000
_cell.length_b   1.000
_cell.length_c   1.000
_cell.angle_alpha   90.00
_cell.angle_beta   90.00
_cell.angle_gamma   90.00
#
_symmetry.space_group_name_H-M   'P 1'
#
loop_
_entity.id
_entity.type
_entity.pdbx_description
1 polymer ?
#
loop_
_entity_poly.entity_id
_entity_poly.type
_entity_poly.pdbx_seq_one_letter_code
_entity_poly.pdbx_strand_id
1 'polypeptide(L)'
;MALAGFLASCGEGKKEDVNAGVATSNEEQAKPAGELEDIRIEIETSKGKIEATIYAAKVPMTAANYLNLAQRGYYDGLTFHRVIPNFMIQGGDPQGTGMGGPGYKFGDEIVAELQHDGPGVFSMANAGPGTNGSQFFITHKATPWLNGKHTVYGKVTEGQDIVDTIVKGDIIKSIKILDSTDALFESQKANIDTWNKVLDAR
;
A
#
# COMPACT_ATOMS: atom_id res chain seq x y z
N MET A 1 -57.86 -35.63 34.85
CA MET A 1 -56.56 -34.93 34.77
C MET A 1 -56.87 -33.47 34.45
N ALA A 2 -56.58 -32.58 35.40
CA ALA A 2 -56.62 -31.08 35.43
C ALA A 2 -57.87 -30.35 34.86
N LEU A 3 -58.71 -29.70 35.69
CA LEU A 3 -58.62 -28.33 36.29
C LEU A 3 -58.62 -27.20 35.24
N ALA A 4 -59.70 -26.41 35.12
CA ALA A 4 -59.90 -25.03 35.65
C ALA A 4 -58.86 -24.01 35.11
N GLY A 5 -59.15 -22.80 34.66
CA GLY A 5 -60.27 -21.88 34.83
C GLY A 5 -59.69 -20.45 34.93
N PHE A 6 -60.35 -19.47 34.30
CA PHE A 6 -60.43 -18.04 34.66
C PHE A 6 -59.13 -17.17 34.78
N LEU A 7 -59.02 -16.11 33.96
CA LEU A 7 -59.01 -14.67 34.32
C LEU A 7 -58.14 -13.79 33.41
N ALA A 8 -58.79 -12.75 32.89
CA ALA A 8 -58.15 -11.54 32.39
C ALA A 8 -57.68 -10.66 33.56
N SER A 9 -56.56 -9.96 33.38
CA SER A 9 -56.19 -8.81 34.21
C SER A 9 -55.56 -7.72 33.34
N CYS A 10 -56.18 -6.53 33.39
CA CYS A 10 -55.57 -5.26 33.01
C CYS A 10 -54.47 -4.88 34.00
N GLY A 11 -53.54 -4.01 33.59
CA GLY A 11 -52.56 -3.40 34.48
C GLY A 11 -51.63 -2.43 33.75
N GLU A 12 -52.05 -1.16 33.63
CA GLU A 12 -51.16 -0.02 33.42
C GLU A 12 -50.34 0.26 34.69
N GLY A 13 -49.08 0.67 34.52
CA GLY A 13 -48.23 1.11 35.63
C GLY A 13 -46.98 1.84 35.13
N LYS A 14 -47.02 3.18 35.20
CA LYS A 14 -45.87 4.09 35.10
C LYS A 14 -44.76 3.73 36.09
N LYS A 15 -43.51 4.02 35.73
CA LYS A 15 -42.52 4.67 36.60
C LYS A 15 -41.40 5.30 35.79
N GLU A 16 -41.12 6.56 36.13
CA GLU A 16 -39.97 7.35 35.72
C GLU A 16 -38.71 6.80 36.39
N ASP A 17 -37.61 6.73 35.65
CA ASP A 17 -36.26 6.67 36.22
C ASP A 17 -35.39 7.71 35.52
N VAL A 18 -34.99 8.72 36.30
CA VAL A 18 -33.91 9.65 36.06
C VAL A 18 -32.58 8.92 36.17
N ASN A 19 -31.71 8.97 35.15
CA ASN A 19 -30.28 9.00 35.43
C ASN A 19 -29.46 9.62 34.28
N ALA A 20 -28.48 10.41 34.69
CA ALA A 20 -27.52 11.12 33.86
C ALA A 20 -26.64 10.16 33.05
N GLY A 21 -26.62 10.34 31.73
CA GLY A 21 -25.76 9.63 30.79
C GLY A 21 -24.60 10.51 30.33
N VAL A 22 -23.51 10.44 31.10
CA VAL A 22 -22.09 10.45 30.70
C VAL A 22 -21.77 10.97 29.30
N ALA A 23 -21.02 12.08 29.27
CA ALA A 23 -20.25 12.52 28.11
C ALA A 23 -19.29 11.39 27.68
N THR A 24 -19.53 10.80 26.51
CA THR A 24 -18.60 9.87 25.89
C THR A 24 -17.46 10.68 25.26
N SER A 25 -16.33 10.74 25.95
CA SER A 25 -15.04 11.04 25.34
C SER A 25 -14.74 9.99 24.27
N ASN A 26 -14.49 10.44 23.05
CA ASN A 26 -13.89 9.62 21.99
C ASN A 26 -12.49 9.21 22.45
N GLU A 27 -12.35 7.99 22.95
CA GLU A 27 -11.06 7.33 23.09
C GLU A 27 -10.64 6.82 21.72
N GLU A 28 -9.68 7.50 21.11
CA GLU A 28 -8.83 6.92 20.08
C GLU A 28 -8.06 5.76 20.72
N GLN A 29 -8.57 4.54 20.52
CA GLN A 29 -7.96 3.32 21.04
C GLN A 29 -6.57 3.16 20.40
N ALA A 30 -5.52 3.43 21.17
CA ALA A 30 -4.15 3.13 20.80
C ALA A 30 -4.03 1.62 20.54
N LYS A 31 -3.78 1.26 19.28
CA LYS A 31 -3.48 -0.10 18.85
C LYS A 31 -2.19 -0.63 19.52
N PRO A 32 -2.08 -1.94 19.77
CA PRO A 32 -0.92 -2.52 20.43
C PRO A 32 0.35 -2.34 19.60
N ALA A 33 1.43 -1.88 20.25
CA ALA A 33 2.76 -1.77 19.66
C ALA A 33 3.29 -3.16 19.29
N GLY A 34 3.39 -3.45 17.99
CA GLY A 34 3.97 -4.70 17.47
C GLY A 34 3.39 -5.19 16.14
N GLU A 35 2.24 -4.67 15.71
CA GLU A 35 1.66 -4.99 14.40
C GLU A 35 2.21 -4.05 13.32
N LEU A 36 2.59 -4.60 12.17
CA LEU A 36 2.97 -3.77 11.02
C LEU A 36 1.72 -3.11 10.45
N GLU A 37 1.76 -1.79 10.31
CA GLU A 37 0.67 -1.01 9.71
C GLU A 37 1.03 -0.65 8.27
N ASP A 38 0.01 -0.45 7.44
CA ASP A 38 0.19 0.06 6.08
C ASP A 38 0.62 1.53 6.11
N ILE A 39 1.39 1.95 5.11
CA ILE A 39 2.10 3.23 5.10
C ILE A 39 1.62 4.09 3.94
N ARG A 40 1.16 5.30 4.23
CA ARG A 40 0.78 6.28 3.21
C ARG A 40 1.99 6.99 2.63
N ILE A 41 1.92 7.25 1.33
CA ILE A 41 2.92 7.99 0.58
C ILE A 41 2.28 9.03 -0.33
N GLU A 42 3.06 10.04 -0.69
CA GLU A 42 2.75 11.03 -1.71
C GLU A 42 3.84 11.01 -2.79
N ILE A 43 3.45 10.78 -4.04
CA ILE A 43 4.32 10.85 -5.21
C ILE A 43 4.02 12.15 -5.94
N GLU A 44 5.01 13.05 -5.97
CA GLU A 44 4.95 14.25 -6.81
C GLU A 44 5.53 13.90 -8.19
N THR A 45 4.77 14.11 -9.26
CA THR A 45 5.21 13.83 -10.65
C THR A 45 5.21 15.10 -11.49
N SER A 46 5.69 15.04 -12.73
CA SER A 46 5.51 16.13 -13.71
C SER A 46 4.05 16.42 -14.07
N LYS A 47 3.13 15.48 -13.84
CA LYS A 47 1.70 15.61 -14.16
C LYS A 47 0.82 16.02 -12.98
N GLY A 48 1.34 15.92 -11.77
CA GLY A 48 0.62 16.21 -10.55
C GLY A 48 0.92 15.19 -9.47
N LYS A 49 0.08 15.21 -8.45
CA LYS A 49 0.27 14.48 -7.20
C LYS A 49 -0.53 13.18 -7.20
N ILE A 50 0.08 12.11 -6.71
CA ILE A 50 -0.56 10.81 -6.52
C ILE A 50 -0.40 10.42 -5.06
N GLU A 51 -1.50 10.10 -4.39
CA GLU A 51 -1.47 9.55 -3.03
C GLU A 51 -1.73 8.05 -3.08
N ALA A 52 -1.02 7.29 -2.25
CA ALA A 52 -1.15 5.84 -2.22
C ALA A 52 -0.91 5.27 -0.83
N THR A 53 -1.44 4.07 -0.61
CA THR A 53 -1.16 3.22 0.56
C THR A 53 -0.29 2.05 0.15
N ILE A 54 0.78 1.81 0.90
CA ILE A 54 1.71 0.68 0.76
C ILE A 54 1.37 -0.39 1.80
N TYR A 55 1.17 -1.63 1.35
CA TYR A 55 0.67 -2.76 2.14
C TYR A 55 1.75 -3.43 2.99
N ALA A 56 2.42 -2.66 3.85
CA ALA A 56 3.54 -3.13 4.67
C ALA A 56 3.18 -4.29 5.61
N ALA A 57 1.93 -4.39 6.05
CA ALA A 57 1.47 -5.51 6.88
C ALA A 57 1.47 -6.87 6.13
N LYS A 58 1.22 -6.84 4.82
CA LYS A 58 1.02 -8.03 3.99
C LYS A 58 2.26 -8.43 3.20
N VAL A 59 3.05 -7.46 2.77
CA VAL A 59 4.25 -7.66 1.93
C VAL A 59 5.44 -6.87 2.49
N PRO A 60 5.89 -7.19 3.73
CA PRO A 60 6.84 -6.37 4.46
C PRO A 60 8.20 -6.24 3.74
N MET A 61 8.70 -7.27 3.06
CA MET A 61 10.00 -7.19 2.37
C MET A 61 9.93 -6.22 1.19
N THR A 62 8.87 -6.29 0.39
CA THR A 62 8.65 -5.44 -0.79
C THR A 62 8.39 -3.99 -0.37
N ALA A 63 7.54 -3.80 0.65
CA ALA A 63 7.27 -2.49 1.21
C ALA A 63 8.55 -1.84 1.78
N ALA A 64 9.34 -2.60 2.55
CA ALA A 64 10.61 -2.10 3.09
C ALA A 64 11.60 -1.73 1.99
N ASN A 65 11.72 -2.54 0.93
CA ASN A 65 12.56 -2.21 -0.22
C ASN A 65 12.12 -0.90 -0.89
N TYR A 66 10.84 -0.78 -1.24
CA TYR A 66 10.32 0.39 -1.93
C TYR A 66 10.47 1.66 -1.08
N LEU A 67 10.10 1.60 0.20
CA LEU A 67 10.16 2.73 1.11
C LEU A 67 11.59 3.12 1.49
N ASN A 68 12.52 2.15 1.62
CA ASN A 68 13.94 2.45 1.82
C ASN A 68 14.53 3.18 0.60
N LEU A 69 14.22 2.73 -0.62
CA LEU A 69 14.63 3.41 -1.84
C LEU A 69 14.04 4.83 -1.92
N ALA A 70 12.76 4.98 -1.60
CA ALA A 70 12.10 6.29 -1.56
C ALA A 70 12.72 7.24 -0.52
N GLN A 71 12.97 6.77 0.71
CA GLN A 71 13.60 7.55 1.77
C GLN A 71 15.00 8.04 1.38
N ARG A 72 15.70 7.26 0.55
CA ARG A 72 17.03 7.60 0.01
C ARG A 72 16.98 8.53 -1.22
N GLY A 73 15.80 8.98 -1.65
CA GLY A 73 15.63 9.79 -2.86
C GLY A 73 15.95 9.04 -4.15
N TYR A 74 15.97 7.70 -4.13
CA TYR A 74 16.38 6.88 -5.29
C TYR A 74 15.49 7.10 -6.52
N TYR A 75 14.20 7.37 -6.30
CA TYR A 75 13.22 7.57 -7.37
C TYR A 75 13.19 9.00 -7.91
N ASP A 76 13.89 9.94 -7.26
CA ASP A 76 13.82 11.35 -7.59
C ASP A 76 14.47 11.60 -8.97
N GLY A 77 13.71 12.21 -9.87
CA GLY A 77 14.11 12.44 -11.26
C GLY A 77 13.97 11.23 -12.19
N LEU A 78 13.57 10.06 -11.69
CA LEU A 78 13.38 8.88 -12.54
C LEU A 78 12.14 9.01 -13.42
N THR A 79 12.20 8.40 -14.60
CA THR A 79 11.11 8.45 -15.59
C THR A 79 10.17 7.26 -15.49
N PHE A 80 8.92 7.50 -15.88
CA PHE A 80 8.02 6.45 -16.36
C PHE A 80 8.45 6.04 -17.77
N HIS A 81 9.40 5.10 -17.85
CA HIS A 81 10.06 4.71 -19.09
C HIS A 81 9.18 3.83 -19.99
N ARG A 82 8.15 3.17 -19.43
CA ARG A 82 7.22 2.33 -20.17
C ARG A 82 5.79 2.62 -19.74
N VAL A 83 5.03 3.25 -20.63
CA VAL A 83 3.62 3.58 -20.43
C VAL A 83 2.80 2.93 -21.53
N ILE A 84 1.77 2.17 -21.15
CA ILE A 84 0.83 1.55 -22.09
C ILE A 84 -0.58 2.02 -21.72
N PRO A 85 -1.22 2.84 -22.59
CA PRO A 85 -2.57 3.32 -22.35
C PRO A 85 -3.54 2.18 -22.07
N ASN A 86 -4.44 2.37 -21.09
CA ASN A 86 -5.41 1.36 -20.63
C ASN A 86 -4.79 0.08 -20.03
N PHE A 87 -3.49 0.07 -19.74
CA PHE A 87 -2.82 -1.03 -19.06
C PHE A 87 -2.12 -0.56 -17.78
N MET A 88 -0.97 0.13 -17.90
CA MET A 88 -0.21 0.60 -16.74
C MET A 88 0.81 1.69 -17.10
N ILE A 89 1.34 2.34 -16.07
CA ILE A 89 2.57 3.13 -16.11
C ILE A 89 3.66 2.40 -15.34
N GLN A 90 4.87 2.27 -15.91
CA GLN A 90 6.01 1.58 -15.30
C GLN A 90 7.20 2.53 -15.17
N GLY A 91 7.78 2.57 -13.97
CA GLY A 91 8.89 3.44 -13.58
C GLY A 91 9.91 2.72 -12.70
N GLY A 92 10.79 3.49 -12.05
CA GLY A 92 11.76 2.97 -11.07
C GLY A 92 13.04 2.37 -11.66
N ASP A 93 13.35 2.64 -12.93
CA ASP A 93 14.65 2.31 -13.54
C ASP A 93 15.56 3.55 -13.60
N PRO A 94 16.72 3.57 -12.90
CA PRO A 94 17.71 4.65 -12.98
C PRO A 94 18.24 4.96 -14.38
N GLN A 95 18.26 3.96 -15.26
CA GLN A 95 18.74 4.10 -16.62
C GLN A 95 17.62 4.50 -17.61
N GLY A 96 16.35 4.39 -17.20
CA GLY A 96 15.20 4.64 -18.05
C GLY A 96 15.07 3.70 -19.26
N THR A 97 15.73 2.54 -19.24
CA THR A 97 15.76 1.58 -20.36
C THR A 97 14.81 0.40 -20.17
N GLY A 98 14.36 0.18 -18.94
CA GLY A 98 13.69 -1.04 -18.47
C GLY A 98 14.65 -2.16 -18.05
N MET A 99 15.97 -1.98 -18.20
CA MET A 99 16.97 -2.99 -17.87
C MET A 99 17.75 -2.71 -16.57
N GLY A 100 17.67 -1.49 -16.05
CA GLY A 100 18.39 -1.11 -14.83
C GLY A 100 17.63 -1.48 -13.55
N GLY A 101 18.27 -1.16 -12.42
CA GLY A 101 17.77 -1.48 -11.09
C GLY A 101 18.76 -1.09 -9.99
N PRO A 102 18.46 -1.45 -8.73
CA PRO A 102 19.17 -0.94 -7.56
C PRO A 102 20.50 -1.66 -7.30
N GLY A 103 20.87 -2.63 -8.16
CA GLY A 103 22.09 -3.41 -8.04
C GLY A 103 21.91 -4.73 -7.30
N TYR A 104 20.70 -5.03 -6.84
CA TYR A 104 20.33 -6.27 -6.18
C TYR A 104 18.98 -6.78 -6.67
N LYS A 105 18.64 -8.02 -6.27
CA LYS A 105 17.34 -8.66 -6.51
C LYS A 105 16.80 -9.27 -5.22
N PHE A 106 15.48 -9.41 -5.12
CA PHE A 106 14.83 -10.09 -3.99
C PHE A 106 13.59 -10.89 -4.43
N GLY A 107 13.08 -11.71 -3.51
CA GLY A 107 11.97 -12.65 -3.73
C GLY A 107 10.61 -11.98 -3.95
N ASP A 108 9.66 -12.75 -4.49
CA ASP A 108 8.26 -12.33 -4.59
C ASP A 108 7.51 -12.61 -3.28
N GLU A 109 6.62 -11.69 -2.89
CA GLU A 109 5.60 -11.90 -1.86
C GLU A 109 4.23 -11.96 -2.53
N ILE A 110 3.69 -13.17 -2.71
CA ILE A 110 2.39 -13.38 -3.36
C ILE A 110 1.34 -13.67 -2.28
N VAL A 111 0.37 -12.77 -2.18
CA VAL A 111 -0.72 -12.82 -1.18
C VAL A 111 -2.04 -12.98 -1.94
N ALA A 112 -2.85 -13.98 -1.57
CA ALA A 112 -4.04 -14.37 -2.34
C ALA A 112 -5.10 -13.24 -2.43
N GLU A 113 -5.17 -12.42 -1.39
CA GLU A 113 -6.06 -11.28 -1.25
C GLU A 113 -5.59 -10.06 -2.04
N LEU A 114 -4.32 -10.01 -2.47
CA LEU A 114 -3.76 -8.89 -3.21
C LEU A 114 -3.74 -9.20 -4.70
N GLN A 115 -4.70 -8.62 -5.43
CA GLN A 115 -4.94 -8.89 -6.84
C GLN A 115 -4.90 -7.60 -7.66
N HIS A 116 -4.65 -7.75 -8.96
CA HIS A 116 -4.74 -6.67 -9.93
C HIS A 116 -6.20 -6.49 -10.39
N ASP A 117 -7.07 -6.17 -9.43
CA ASP A 117 -8.53 -6.17 -9.57
C ASP A 117 -9.12 -4.86 -10.10
N GLY A 118 -8.30 -3.82 -10.25
CA GLY A 118 -8.76 -2.50 -10.64
C GLY A 118 -7.63 -1.53 -11.00
N PRO A 119 -7.98 -0.25 -11.22
CA PRO A 119 -7.01 0.82 -11.38
C PRO A 119 -6.22 1.07 -10.10
N GLY A 120 -5.05 1.67 -10.25
CA GLY A 120 -4.24 2.21 -9.16
C GLY A 120 -3.46 1.16 -8.38
N VAL A 121 -3.43 -0.10 -8.83
CA VAL A 121 -2.70 -1.15 -8.12
C VAL A 121 -1.20 -0.98 -8.36
N PHE A 122 -0.43 -0.82 -7.28
CA PHE A 122 1.03 -0.84 -7.31
C PHE A 122 1.53 -2.28 -7.30
N SER A 123 2.46 -2.59 -8.20
CA SER A 123 3.00 -3.94 -8.31
C SER A 123 4.43 -3.92 -8.84
N MET A 124 5.24 -4.89 -8.41
CA MET A 124 6.64 -5.00 -8.80
C MET A 124 6.77 -5.43 -10.26
N ALA A 125 7.58 -4.71 -11.02
CA ALA A 125 8.05 -5.21 -12.32
C ALA A 125 9.21 -6.20 -12.07
N ASN A 126 9.16 -7.35 -12.75
CA ASN A 126 10.17 -8.39 -12.65
C ASN A 126 10.42 -9.06 -14.02
N ALA A 127 11.50 -9.84 -14.11
CA ALA A 127 11.88 -10.64 -15.26
C ALA A 127 11.68 -12.15 -14.98
N GLY A 128 10.67 -12.49 -14.18
CA GLY A 128 10.43 -13.84 -13.66
C GLY A 128 10.64 -13.95 -12.14
N PRO A 129 10.39 -15.14 -11.56
CA PRO A 129 10.39 -15.31 -10.11
C PRO A 129 11.69 -14.88 -9.44
N GLY A 130 11.58 -14.14 -8.33
CA GLY A 130 12.71 -13.71 -7.51
C GLY A 130 13.64 -12.68 -8.17
N THR A 131 13.10 -11.87 -9.09
CA THR A 131 13.87 -10.83 -9.78
C THR A 131 13.38 -9.41 -9.52
N ASN A 132 12.65 -9.22 -8.41
CA ASN A 132 12.24 -7.88 -7.97
C ASN A 132 13.45 -7.01 -7.68
N GLY A 133 13.33 -5.71 -7.97
CA GLY A 133 14.39 -4.72 -7.76
C GLY A 133 13.78 -3.37 -7.35
N SER A 134 13.95 -2.35 -8.18
CA SER A 134 13.37 -1.02 -7.95
C SER A 134 12.22 -0.68 -8.91
N GLN A 135 12.06 -1.43 -9.99
CA GLN A 135 11.05 -1.12 -10.98
C GLN A 135 9.66 -1.54 -10.47
N PHE A 136 8.69 -0.66 -10.68
CA PHE A 136 7.30 -0.87 -10.30
C PHE A 136 6.37 -0.40 -11.42
N PHE A 137 5.11 -0.82 -11.36
CA PHE A 137 4.06 -0.27 -12.19
C PHE A 137 2.79 0.05 -11.39
N ILE A 138 2.00 0.99 -11.92
CA ILE A 138 0.68 1.37 -11.42
C ILE A 138 -0.35 1.11 -12.52
N THR A 139 -1.41 0.37 -12.22
CA THR A 139 -2.40 -0.03 -13.24
C THR A 139 -3.37 1.10 -13.61
N HIS A 140 -3.75 1.15 -14.88
CA HIS A 140 -4.88 1.98 -15.35
C HIS A 140 -6.23 1.28 -15.16
N LYS A 141 -6.24 -0.06 -15.15
CA LYS A 141 -7.43 -0.92 -15.12
C LYS A 141 -7.09 -2.25 -14.44
N ALA A 142 -8.09 -3.10 -14.22
CA ALA A 142 -7.87 -4.48 -13.79
C ALA A 142 -7.01 -5.27 -14.79
N THR A 143 -6.03 -6.02 -14.28
CA THR A 143 -5.09 -6.83 -15.08
C THR A 143 -4.89 -8.22 -14.48
N PRO A 144 -5.96 -9.04 -14.36
CA PRO A 144 -5.94 -10.29 -13.58
C PRO A 144 -4.93 -11.34 -14.08
N TRP A 145 -4.49 -11.27 -15.34
CA TRP A 145 -3.46 -12.16 -15.90
C TRP A 145 -2.06 -11.98 -15.27
N LEU A 146 -1.87 -10.92 -14.48
CA LEU A 146 -0.66 -10.64 -13.69
C LEU A 146 -0.72 -11.22 -12.27
N ASN A 147 -1.89 -11.69 -11.81
CA ASN A 147 -2.05 -12.27 -10.47
C ASN A 147 -1.13 -13.48 -10.29
N GLY A 148 -0.47 -13.55 -9.13
CA GLY A 148 0.48 -14.61 -8.79
C GLY A 148 1.83 -14.55 -9.52
N LYS A 149 2.06 -13.54 -10.38
CA LYS A 149 3.31 -13.35 -11.12
C LYS A 149 4.09 -12.11 -10.70
N HIS A 150 3.38 -11.13 -10.16
CA HIS A 150 3.93 -9.86 -9.70
C HIS A 150 3.40 -9.57 -8.31
N THR A 151 4.29 -9.15 -7.41
CA THR A 151 3.91 -8.76 -6.05
C THR A 151 3.15 -7.44 -6.09
N VAL A 152 1.87 -7.50 -5.74
CA VAL A 152 1.05 -6.33 -5.45
C VAL A 152 1.43 -5.83 -4.06
N TYR A 153 1.78 -4.55 -3.94
CA TYR A 153 2.28 -3.99 -2.68
C TYR A 153 1.69 -2.64 -2.29
N GLY A 154 0.73 -2.12 -3.05
CA GLY A 154 0.02 -0.91 -2.67
C GLY A 154 -1.11 -0.57 -3.62
N LYS A 155 -1.78 0.55 -3.33
CA LYS A 155 -2.87 1.08 -4.16
C LYS A 155 -2.95 2.59 -4.07
N VAL A 156 -3.21 3.23 -5.20
CA VAL A 156 -3.57 4.66 -5.28
C VAL A 156 -4.83 4.90 -4.47
N THR A 157 -4.79 5.89 -3.59
CA THR A 157 -5.94 6.38 -2.82
C THR A 157 -6.52 7.64 -3.44
N GLU A 158 -5.66 8.52 -3.98
CA GLU A 158 -6.05 9.73 -4.71
C GLU A 158 -5.11 9.99 -5.90
N GLY A 159 -5.62 10.63 -6.96
CA GLY A 159 -4.81 10.97 -8.14
C GLY A 159 -4.74 9.88 -9.22
N GLN A 160 -5.75 9.00 -9.32
CA GLN A 160 -5.82 8.05 -10.44
C GLN A 160 -5.96 8.75 -11.80
N ASP A 161 -6.65 9.90 -11.84
CA ASP A 161 -6.72 10.76 -13.02
C ASP A 161 -5.33 11.28 -13.42
N ILE A 162 -4.46 11.56 -12.44
CA ILE A 162 -3.06 11.92 -12.70
C ILE A 162 -2.31 10.72 -13.29
N VAL A 163 -2.45 9.52 -12.70
CA VAL A 163 -1.89 8.26 -13.24
C VAL A 163 -2.29 8.08 -14.70
N ASP A 164 -3.58 8.28 -15.02
CA ASP A 164 -4.12 8.09 -16.37
C ASP A 164 -3.61 9.13 -17.38
N THR A 165 -3.07 10.28 -16.92
CA THR A 165 -2.50 11.33 -17.77
C THR A 165 -0.99 11.20 -18.01
N ILE A 166 -0.31 10.33 -17.26
CA ILE A 166 1.12 10.10 -17.40
C ILE A 166 1.42 9.49 -18.77
N VAL A 167 2.45 10.03 -19.42
CA VAL A 167 2.99 9.53 -20.69
C VAL A 167 4.46 9.14 -20.52
N LYS A 168 4.98 8.38 -21.49
CA LYS A 168 6.38 7.95 -21.47
C LYS A 168 7.31 9.17 -21.34
N GLY A 169 8.23 9.11 -20.37
CA GLY A 169 9.23 10.15 -20.12
C GLY A 169 8.82 11.19 -19.07
N ASP A 170 7.57 11.17 -18.61
CA ASP A 170 7.20 11.91 -17.40
C ASP A 170 8.01 11.43 -16.20
N ILE A 171 8.25 12.33 -15.25
CA ILE A 171 9.19 12.12 -14.15
C ILE A 171 8.49 12.03 -12.81
N ILE A 172 9.07 11.22 -11.93
CA ILE A 172 8.85 11.26 -10.49
C ILE A 172 9.75 12.37 -9.96
N LYS A 173 9.18 13.44 -9.40
CA LYS A 173 9.97 14.51 -8.79
C LYS A 173 10.46 14.13 -7.41
N SER A 174 9.58 13.55 -6.59
CA SER A 174 9.90 13.09 -5.24
C SER A 174 8.85 12.12 -4.72
N ILE A 175 9.22 11.27 -3.76
CA ILE A 175 8.29 10.45 -3.00
C ILE A 175 8.42 10.78 -1.51
N LYS A 176 7.32 11.23 -0.89
CA LYS A 176 7.26 11.49 0.55
C LYS A 176 6.57 10.32 1.25
N ILE A 177 7.12 9.91 2.38
CA ILE A 177 6.53 8.92 3.27
C ILE A 177 5.81 9.67 4.39
N LEU A 178 4.52 9.39 4.57
CA LEU A 178 3.64 10.16 5.45
C LEU A 178 3.44 9.53 6.83
N ASP A 179 3.69 8.23 6.95
CA ASP A 179 3.56 7.46 8.20
C ASP A 179 4.92 6.87 8.62
N SER A 180 5.06 6.47 9.90
CA SER A 180 6.33 5.93 10.41
C SER A 180 6.69 4.60 9.74
N THR A 181 7.97 4.47 9.38
CA THR A 181 8.56 3.24 8.83
C THR A 181 9.29 2.41 9.87
N ASP A 182 9.36 2.84 11.14
CA ASP A 182 10.33 2.32 12.11
C ASP A 182 10.13 0.82 12.39
N ALA A 183 8.89 0.41 12.68
CA ALA A 183 8.58 -1.00 12.93
C ALA A 183 8.85 -1.88 11.71
N LEU A 184 8.51 -1.40 10.50
CA LEU A 184 8.78 -2.10 9.25
C LEU A 184 10.29 -2.25 9.02
N PHE A 185 11.04 -1.16 9.15
CA PHE A 185 12.48 -1.14 8.89
C PHE A 185 13.25 -1.96 9.90
N GLU A 186 12.83 -1.96 11.16
CA GLU A 186 13.41 -2.86 12.18
C GLU A 186 13.13 -4.33 11.82
N SER A 187 11.88 -4.67 11.45
CA SER A 187 11.53 -6.05 11.07
C SER A 187 12.28 -6.55 9.82
N GLN A 188 12.68 -5.63 8.93
CA GLN A 188 13.39 -5.92 7.68
C GLN A 188 14.86 -5.49 7.70
N LYS A 189 15.42 -5.25 8.90
CA LYS A 189 16.75 -4.63 9.06
C LYS A 189 17.84 -5.39 8.33
N ALA A 190 17.85 -6.72 8.41
CA ALA A 190 18.86 -7.54 7.74
C ALA A 190 18.86 -7.38 6.21
N ASN A 191 17.66 -7.26 5.61
CA ASN A 191 17.49 -7.01 4.18
C ASN A 191 17.94 -5.59 3.83
N ILE A 192 17.49 -4.59 4.58
CA ILE A 192 17.85 -3.17 4.39
C ILE A 192 19.36 -2.96 4.51
N ASP A 193 20.00 -3.51 5.54
CA ASP A 193 21.46 -3.44 5.73
C ASP A 193 22.21 -4.04 4.53
N THR A 194 21.69 -5.13 3.96
CA THR A 194 22.27 -5.80 2.78
C THR A 194 22.11 -4.95 1.53
N TRP A 195 20.92 -4.43 1.28
CA TRP A 195 20.63 -3.56 0.13
C TRP A 195 21.39 -2.24 0.21
N ASN A 196 21.47 -1.63 1.40
CA ASN A 196 22.16 -0.36 1.60
C ASN A 196 23.66 -0.49 1.32
N LYS A 197 24.31 -1.59 1.69
CA LYS A 197 25.72 -1.85 1.28
C LYS A 197 25.92 -1.83 -0.24
N VAL A 198 24.96 -2.33 -1.01
CA VAL A 198 25.02 -2.32 -2.48
C VAL A 198 24.78 -0.91 -3.01
N LEU A 199 23.81 -0.19 -2.44
CA LEU A 199 23.47 1.18 -2.84
C LEU A 199 24.58 2.19 -2.50
N ASP A 200 25.26 2.02 -1.37
CA ASP A 200 26.34 2.90 -0.90
C ASP A 200 27.66 2.71 -1.68
N ALA A 201 27.79 1.60 -2.41
CA ALA A 201 28.96 1.29 -3.22
C ALA A 201 28.93 1.91 -4.64
N ARG A 202 27.90 2.71 -4.95
CA ARG A 202 27.69 3.34 -6.27
C ARG A 202 28.01 4.83 -6.22
#